data_AF-A0A7J4Q1J9-F1
#
_entry.id   AF-A0A7J4Q1J9-F1
#
_cell.length_a   1.000
_cell.length_b   1.000
_cell.length_c   1.000
_cell.angle_alpha   90.00
_cell.angle_beta   90.00
_cell.angle_gamma   90.00
#
_symmetry.space_group_name_H-M   'P 1'
#
loop_
_entity.id
_entity.type
_entity.pdbx_description
1 polymer ?
#
loop_
_entity_poly.entity_id
_entity_poly.type
_entity_poly.pdbx_seq_one_letter_code
_entity_poly.pdbx_strand_id
1 'polypeptide(L)'
;MKQLVTSVSSGSAGKKALLLVMLMLLSSVAPMMALPGVSAHESAFDTIWPKSGSNDTEWVQLDALGANPDTGGQATASWTLEFAPGADLSNVSFQVRVDGGDGLMIEEPMLVASDIGVNLLDWRGLGMFGSADSFTGPNPYDGRLSPNSDSGATWTLPSDAEITDLVIEALAP
;
A
#
# COMPACT_ATOMS: atom_id res chain seq x y z
N MET A 1 -30.83 94.44 -29.66
CA MET A 1 -30.29 93.34 -28.83
C MET A 1 -29.88 92.21 -29.76
N LYS A 2 -28.58 91.89 -29.85
CA LYS A 2 -28.01 90.91 -30.80
C LYS A 2 -27.80 89.58 -30.06
N GLN A 3 -28.34 88.48 -30.59
CA GLN A 3 -28.11 87.13 -30.09
C GLN A 3 -26.66 86.69 -30.36
N LEU A 4 -26.01 86.17 -29.32
CA LEU A 4 -24.67 85.60 -29.37
C LEU A 4 -24.78 84.13 -29.75
N VAL A 5 -24.34 83.76 -30.95
CA VAL A 5 -24.16 82.36 -31.35
C VAL A 5 -22.78 81.93 -30.88
N THR A 6 -22.73 81.00 -29.92
CA THR A 6 -21.48 80.36 -29.48
C THR A 6 -21.06 79.31 -30.50
N SER A 7 -19.91 79.51 -31.14
CA SER A 7 -19.29 78.51 -32.01
C SER A 7 -18.66 77.40 -31.16
N VAL A 8 -19.11 76.17 -31.33
CA VAL A 8 -18.41 74.98 -30.82
C VAL A 8 -17.20 74.74 -31.71
N SER A 9 -15.99 74.75 -31.12
CA SER A 9 -14.76 74.51 -31.86
C SER A 9 -14.62 73.02 -32.21
N SER A 10 -14.53 72.72 -33.51
CA SER A 10 -14.44 71.37 -34.08
C SER A 10 -13.09 70.67 -33.80
N GLY A 11 -12.07 71.40 -33.34
CA GLY A 11 -10.71 70.88 -33.17
C GLY A 11 -10.48 69.92 -31.99
N SER A 12 -11.37 69.88 -30.99
CA SER A 12 -11.22 68.96 -29.83
C SER A 12 -12.02 67.66 -29.97
N ALA A 13 -13.02 67.62 -30.86
CA ALA A 13 -13.88 66.47 -31.06
C ALA A 13 -13.12 65.28 -31.66
N GLY A 14 -12.25 65.52 -32.65
CA GLY A 14 -11.42 64.47 -33.26
C GLY A 14 -10.42 63.85 -32.28
N LYS A 15 -9.78 64.66 -31.44
CA LYS A 15 -8.84 64.18 -30.41
C LYS A 15 -9.55 63.35 -29.33
N LYS A 16 -10.76 63.76 -28.94
CA LYS A 16 -11.61 63.01 -27.99
C LYS A 16 -12.12 61.70 -28.58
N ALA A 17 -12.50 61.69 -29.86
CA ALA A 17 -12.92 60.48 -30.56
C ALA A 17 -11.77 59.46 -30.66
N LEU A 18 -10.55 59.91 -30.98
CA LEU A 18 -9.36 59.05 -31.07
C LEU A 18 -9.00 58.43 -29.71
N LEU A 19 -9.10 59.22 -28.64
CA LEU A 19 -8.90 58.74 -27.26
C LEU A 19 -9.97 57.70 -26.85
N LEU A 20 -11.23 57.90 -27.22
CA LEU A 20 -12.30 56.94 -26.96
C LEU A 20 -12.11 55.63 -27.73
N VAL A 21 -11.72 55.69 -29.01
CA VAL A 21 -11.42 54.50 -29.81
C VAL A 21 -10.25 53.72 -29.22
N MET A 22 -9.20 54.41 -28.78
CA MET A 22 -8.07 53.75 -28.12
C MET A 22 -8.50 53.09 -26.80
N LEU A 23 -9.31 53.78 -25.99
CA LEU A 23 -9.84 53.23 -24.74
C LEU A 23 -10.70 51.97 -24.98
N MET A 24 -11.52 51.99 -26.04
CA MET A 24 -12.34 50.83 -26.44
C MET A 24 -11.50 49.64 -26.89
N LEU A 25 -10.41 49.88 -27.63
CA LEU A 25 -9.45 48.83 -28.01
C LEU A 25 -8.74 48.25 -26.79
N LEU A 26 -8.27 49.10 -25.86
CA LEU A 26 -7.61 48.63 -24.64
C LEU A 26 -8.58 47.84 -23.74
N SER A 27 -9.84 48.27 -23.63
CA SER A 27 -10.84 47.54 -22.85
C SER A 27 -11.24 46.20 -23.46
N SER A 28 -11.11 46.04 -24.79
CA SER A 28 -11.41 44.78 -25.49
C SER A 28 -10.31 43.72 -25.29
N VAL A 29 -9.06 44.15 -25.11
CA VAL A 29 -7.91 43.24 -24.90
C VAL A 29 -7.71 42.90 -23.41
N ALA A 30 -8.23 43.73 -22.50
CA ALA A 30 -8.11 43.51 -21.05
C ALA A 30 -8.65 42.13 -20.56
N PRO A 31 -9.81 41.62 -21.03
CA PRO A 31 -10.30 40.30 -20.62
C PRO A 31 -9.42 39.15 -21.13
N MET A 32 -8.73 39.33 -22.26
CA MET A 32 -7.84 38.32 -22.84
C MET A 32 -6.55 38.17 -22.02
N MET A 33 -6.04 39.27 -21.43
CA MET A 33 -4.90 39.25 -20.51
C MET A 33 -5.28 38.92 -19.07
N ALA A 34 -6.55 39.10 -18.70
CA ALA A 34 -7.08 38.83 -17.36
C ALA A 34 -7.73 37.44 -17.23
N LEU A 35 -7.44 36.51 -18.14
CA LEU A 35 -7.76 35.10 -17.93
C LEU A 35 -6.75 34.53 -16.92
N PRO A 36 -7.12 34.23 -15.66
CA PRO A 36 -6.46 33.13 -14.99
C PRO A 36 -6.70 31.92 -15.89
N GLY A 37 -5.65 31.17 -16.21
CA GLY A 37 -5.82 29.87 -16.85
C GLY A 37 -6.69 29.03 -15.93
N VAL A 38 -8.00 28.97 -16.20
CA VAL A 38 -8.91 28.01 -15.56
C VAL A 38 -8.56 26.67 -16.18
N SER A 39 -7.49 26.07 -15.67
CA SER A 39 -7.35 24.62 -15.70
C SER A 39 -8.24 24.10 -14.58
N ALA A 40 -9.41 23.57 -14.93
CA ALA A 40 -10.29 22.91 -13.97
C ALA A 40 -9.73 21.57 -13.45
N HIS A 41 -8.54 21.15 -13.91
CA HIS A 41 -7.99 19.83 -13.65
C HIS A 41 -6.46 19.83 -13.43
N GLU A 42 -5.90 20.94 -12.96
CA GLU A 42 -4.50 20.94 -12.55
C GLU A 42 -4.40 21.56 -11.16
N SER A 43 -4.94 20.84 -10.18
CA SER A 43 -4.52 21.00 -8.80
C SER A 43 -3.09 20.50 -8.68
N ALA A 44 -2.18 21.34 -8.17
CA ALA A 44 -0.77 21.00 -7.91
C ALA A 44 -0.55 19.84 -6.91
N PHE A 45 -1.64 19.18 -6.48
CA PHE A 45 -1.70 18.05 -5.56
C PHE A 45 -2.52 16.88 -6.11
N ASP A 46 -2.84 16.87 -7.40
CA ASP A 46 -3.60 15.77 -8.02
C ASP A 46 -2.65 14.63 -8.41
N THR A 47 -2.91 13.43 -7.89
CA THR A 47 -2.17 12.22 -8.27
C THR A 47 -2.61 11.84 -9.68
N ILE A 48 -1.81 12.17 -10.68
CA ILE A 48 -2.06 11.82 -12.08
C ILE A 48 -1.71 10.34 -12.27
N TRP A 49 -2.73 9.49 -12.38
CA TRP A 49 -2.56 8.07 -12.67
C TRP A 49 -2.35 7.83 -14.16
N PRO A 50 -1.38 6.98 -14.56
CA PRO A 50 -1.24 6.56 -15.95
C PRO A 50 -2.44 5.68 -16.36
N LYS A 51 -2.80 5.73 -17.66
CA LYS A 51 -3.96 4.98 -18.21
C LYS A 51 -3.81 3.46 -18.13
N SER A 52 -2.59 2.98 -17.97
CA SER A 52 -2.25 1.56 -17.77
C SER A 52 -0.90 1.47 -17.08
N GLY A 53 -0.66 0.35 -16.41
CA GLY A 53 0.60 0.07 -15.74
C GLY A 53 0.60 -1.32 -15.12
N SER A 54 1.76 -1.70 -14.61
CA SER A 54 1.94 -2.86 -13.74
C SER A 54 2.61 -2.37 -12.46
N ASN A 55 2.19 -2.90 -11.33
CA ASN A 55 2.81 -2.60 -10.05
C ASN A 55 3.21 -3.93 -9.40
N ASP A 56 4.48 -4.05 -9.03
CA ASP A 56 4.98 -5.10 -8.16
C ASP A 56 5.36 -4.44 -6.84
N THR A 57 4.76 -4.89 -5.75
CA THR A 57 4.98 -4.35 -4.42
C THR A 57 6.27 -4.87 -3.79
N GLU A 58 6.95 -5.80 -4.48
CA GLU A 58 8.03 -6.61 -3.94
C GLU A 58 7.60 -7.29 -2.62
N TRP A 59 8.56 -7.68 -1.80
CA TRP A 59 8.29 -8.21 -0.46
C TRP A 59 8.13 -7.07 0.53
N VAL A 60 6.95 -6.99 1.14
CA VAL A 60 6.65 -6.07 2.24
C VAL A 60 6.47 -6.88 3.51
N GLN A 61 7.22 -6.54 4.56
CA GLN A 61 7.04 -7.12 5.88
C GLN A 61 5.92 -6.40 6.62
N LEU A 62 5.02 -7.18 7.22
CA LEU A 62 3.91 -6.67 8.04
C LEU A 62 4.10 -7.15 9.48
N ASP A 63 4.31 -6.20 10.38
CA ASP A 63 4.45 -6.49 11.81
C ASP A 63 3.09 -6.34 12.48
N ALA A 64 2.50 -7.47 12.89
CA ALA A 64 1.28 -7.47 13.68
C ALA A 64 1.61 -7.10 15.13
N LEU A 65 1.07 -5.97 15.61
CA LEU A 65 1.30 -5.47 16.97
C LEU A 65 0.03 -5.52 17.81
N GLY A 66 0.20 -5.54 19.14
CA GLY A 66 -0.90 -5.42 20.09
C GLY A 66 -1.53 -6.73 20.58
N ALA A 67 -0.90 -7.88 20.33
CA ALA A 67 -1.30 -9.13 20.97
C ALA A 67 -1.18 -9.02 22.50
N ASN A 68 -2.16 -9.54 23.22
CA ASN A 68 -2.14 -9.61 24.68
C ASN A 68 -2.69 -10.98 25.14
N PRO A 69 -1.83 -11.87 25.67
CA PRO A 69 -2.24 -13.21 26.09
C PRO A 69 -3.17 -13.19 27.32
N ASP A 70 -3.04 -12.20 28.21
CA ASP A 70 -3.87 -12.12 29.43
C ASP A 70 -5.32 -11.75 29.13
N THR A 71 -5.54 -10.99 28.05
CA THR A 71 -6.88 -10.54 27.62
C THR A 71 -7.39 -11.28 26.39
N GLY A 72 -6.59 -12.19 25.81
CA GLY A 72 -6.89 -12.81 24.51
C GLY A 72 -6.93 -11.83 23.34
N GLY A 73 -6.21 -10.70 23.45
CA GLY A 73 -6.13 -9.71 22.38
C GLY A 73 -5.29 -10.23 21.23
N GLN A 74 -5.82 -10.17 20.01
CA GLN A 74 -5.09 -10.53 18.80
C GLN A 74 -4.27 -9.34 18.30
N ALA A 75 -3.09 -9.60 17.75
CA ALA A 75 -2.33 -8.59 17.02
C ALA A 75 -2.95 -8.34 15.64
N THR A 76 -2.85 -7.11 15.16
CA THR A 76 -3.34 -6.74 13.83
C THR A 76 -2.31 -5.92 13.08
N ALA A 77 -2.22 -6.15 11.78
CA ALA A 77 -1.54 -5.27 10.83
C ALA A 77 -2.52 -4.96 9.70
N SER A 78 -2.37 -3.78 9.09
CA SER A 78 -3.18 -3.38 7.94
C SER A 78 -2.27 -2.98 6.81
N TRP A 79 -2.59 -3.46 5.62
CA TRP A 79 -1.91 -3.11 4.39
C TRP A 79 -2.94 -2.58 3.41
N THR A 80 -2.74 -1.34 2.97
CA THR A 80 -3.61 -0.69 1.99
C THR A 80 -2.84 -0.57 0.68
N LEU A 81 -3.42 -1.13 -0.38
CA LEU A 81 -2.90 -1.02 -1.73
C LEU A 81 -3.80 -0.06 -2.51
N GLU A 82 -3.23 1.07 -2.94
CA GLU A 82 -3.96 2.10 -3.67
C GLU A 82 -3.90 1.85 -5.17
N PHE A 83 -5.07 1.92 -5.81
CA PHE A 83 -5.23 1.80 -7.26
C PHE A 83 -5.89 3.06 -7.81
N ALA A 84 -5.63 3.36 -9.09
CA ALA A 84 -6.31 4.45 -9.78
C ALA A 84 -7.84 4.25 -9.73
N PRO A 85 -8.63 5.32 -9.50
CA PRO A 85 -10.09 5.21 -9.48
C PRO A 85 -10.63 4.66 -10.80
N GLY A 86 -11.47 3.62 -10.73
CA GLY A 86 -12.03 2.95 -11.91
C GLY A 86 -11.05 2.06 -12.67
N ALA A 87 -9.87 1.76 -12.10
CA ALA A 87 -8.95 0.78 -12.66
C ALA A 87 -9.57 -0.64 -12.64
N ASP A 88 -9.40 -1.35 -13.75
CA ASP A 88 -9.74 -2.77 -13.87
C ASP A 88 -8.47 -3.61 -13.71
N LEU A 89 -8.45 -4.49 -12.71
CA LEU A 89 -7.31 -5.34 -12.39
C LEU A 89 -7.48 -6.69 -13.10
N SER A 90 -6.70 -6.90 -14.16
CA SER A 90 -6.81 -8.11 -14.99
C SER A 90 -5.92 -9.28 -14.54
N ASN A 91 -4.88 -9.04 -13.74
CA ASN A 91 -3.96 -10.07 -13.27
C ASN A 91 -3.38 -9.67 -11.89
N VAL A 92 -3.73 -10.44 -10.86
CA VAL A 92 -3.25 -10.23 -9.49
C VAL A 92 -2.68 -11.54 -8.99
N SER A 93 -1.41 -11.53 -8.57
CA SER A 93 -0.80 -12.61 -7.81
C SER A 93 -0.65 -12.15 -6.35
N PHE A 94 -0.92 -13.07 -5.44
CA PHE A 94 -0.74 -12.85 -4.01
C PHE A 94 0.22 -13.91 -3.48
N GLN A 95 1.22 -13.47 -2.73
CA GLN A 95 2.25 -14.35 -2.18
C GLN A 95 2.44 -14.00 -0.71
N VAL A 96 2.57 -15.02 0.11
CA VAL A 96 2.91 -14.89 1.54
C VAL A 96 4.23 -15.61 1.75
N ARG A 97 5.16 -14.95 2.41
CA ARG A 97 6.44 -15.53 2.81
C ARG A 97 6.49 -15.57 4.33
N VAL A 98 7.05 -16.67 4.82
CA VAL A 98 7.47 -16.86 6.19
C VAL A 98 8.85 -17.49 6.21
N ASP A 99 9.62 -17.17 7.23
CA ASP A 99 10.96 -17.68 7.45
C ASP A 99 11.23 -17.71 8.96
N GLY A 100 10.93 -18.83 9.61
CA GLY A 100 11.16 -19.00 11.03
C GLY A 100 12.64 -19.01 11.42
N GLY A 101 13.56 -19.28 10.47
CA GLY A 101 15.00 -19.19 10.71
C GLY A 101 15.46 -17.74 10.89
N ASP A 102 14.90 -16.84 10.09
CA ASP A 102 15.15 -15.39 10.17
C ASP A 102 14.15 -14.65 11.09
N GLY A 103 13.29 -15.37 11.81
CA GLY A 103 12.32 -14.81 12.76
C GLY A 103 11.06 -14.20 12.13
N LEU A 104 10.83 -14.41 10.83
CA LEU A 104 9.62 -14.02 10.12
C LEU A 104 8.54 -15.11 10.28
N MET A 105 7.87 -15.08 11.42
CA MET A 105 6.88 -16.08 11.83
C MET A 105 5.70 -15.40 12.55
N ILE A 106 4.51 -15.97 12.41
CA ILE A 106 3.29 -15.47 13.06
C ILE A 106 2.40 -16.61 13.56
N GLU A 107 1.83 -16.48 14.76
CA GLU A 107 0.99 -17.51 15.37
C GLU A 107 -0.45 -17.39 14.83
N GLU A 108 -0.98 -18.48 14.30
CA GLU A 108 -2.38 -18.61 13.87
C GLU A 108 -2.93 -17.42 13.04
N PRO A 109 -2.22 -16.94 12.00
CA PRO A 109 -2.64 -15.77 11.24
C PRO A 109 -3.96 -15.98 10.49
N MET A 110 -4.67 -14.86 10.30
CA MET A 110 -5.80 -14.77 9.39
C MET A 110 -5.66 -13.50 8.55
N LEU A 111 -5.66 -13.64 7.22
CA LEU A 111 -5.59 -12.51 6.30
C LEU A 111 -6.93 -12.31 5.62
N VAL A 112 -7.48 -11.10 5.76
CA VAL A 112 -8.80 -10.77 5.23
C VAL A 112 -8.70 -9.54 4.34
N ALA A 113 -9.25 -9.65 3.12
CA ALA A 113 -9.48 -8.52 2.25
C ALA A 113 -10.71 -7.76 2.76
N SER A 114 -10.49 -6.73 3.58
CA SER A 114 -11.54 -6.01 4.33
C SER A 114 -12.65 -5.45 3.44
N ASP A 115 -12.32 -4.95 2.24
CA ASP A 115 -13.28 -4.29 1.35
C ASP A 115 -14.27 -5.25 0.70
N ILE A 116 -13.85 -6.50 0.46
CA ILE A 116 -14.65 -7.54 -0.18
C ILE A 116 -15.11 -8.63 0.79
N GLY A 117 -14.63 -8.59 2.05
CA GLY A 117 -14.98 -9.55 3.09
C GLY A 117 -14.47 -10.98 2.84
N VAL A 118 -13.44 -11.14 2.01
CA VAL A 118 -12.90 -12.46 1.64
C VAL A 118 -11.71 -12.80 2.53
N ASN A 119 -11.71 -14.01 3.08
CA ASN A 119 -10.54 -14.58 3.77
C ASN A 119 -9.56 -15.12 2.73
N LEU A 120 -8.37 -14.54 2.67
CA LEU A 120 -7.29 -14.92 1.73
C LEU A 120 -6.42 -16.06 2.29
N LEU A 121 -6.26 -16.12 3.61
CA LEU A 121 -5.49 -17.14 4.31
C LEU A 121 -6.08 -17.34 5.72
N ASP A 122 -6.46 -18.57 6.05
CA ASP A 122 -6.89 -18.97 7.40
C ASP A 122 -5.93 -20.04 7.94
N TRP A 123 -5.12 -19.68 8.94
CA TRP A 123 -4.18 -20.58 9.62
C TRP A 123 -4.57 -20.84 11.08
N ARG A 124 -5.80 -20.49 11.47
CA ARG A 124 -6.22 -20.62 12.87
C ARG A 124 -6.31 -22.10 13.27
N GLY A 125 -5.86 -22.43 14.48
CA GLY A 125 -5.84 -23.80 15.01
C GLY A 125 -4.69 -24.66 14.48
N LEU A 126 -3.81 -24.11 13.63
CA LEU A 126 -2.64 -24.81 13.08
C LEU A 126 -1.34 -24.40 13.78
N GLY A 127 -1.41 -23.57 14.82
CA GLY A 127 -0.26 -23.09 15.57
C GLY A 127 0.59 -22.11 14.77
N MET A 128 1.90 -22.27 14.85
CA MET A 128 2.87 -21.32 14.32
C MET A 128 2.97 -21.40 12.79
N PHE A 129 2.80 -20.27 12.11
CA PHE A 129 3.04 -20.16 10.67
C PHE A 129 4.45 -19.64 10.43
N GLY A 130 5.27 -20.42 9.72
CA GLY A 130 6.67 -20.07 9.44
C GLY A 130 7.71 -20.82 10.25
N SER A 131 7.31 -21.52 11.30
CA SER A 131 8.21 -22.40 12.06
C SER A 131 7.51 -23.69 12.44
N ALA A 132 8.28 -24.77 12.57
CA ALA A 132 7.84 -26.01 13.18
C ALA A 132 8.63 -26.23 14.48
N ASP A 133 7.92 -26.45 15.57
CA ASP A 133 8.47 -26.72 16.90
C ASP A 133 8.58 -28.23 17.21
N SER A 134 8.09 -29.08 16.29
CA SER A 134 7.94 -30.51 16.49
C SER A 134 8.27 -31.30 15.22
N PHE A 135 8.79 -32.52 15.43
CA PHE A 135 9.01 -33.48 14.35
C PHE A 135 7.69 -34.00 13.80
N THR A 136 7.69 -34.42 12.53
CA THR A 136 6.50 -34.98 11.90
C THR A 136 6.14 -36.33 12.53
N GLY A 137 5.04 -36.37 13.27
CA GLY A 137 4.49 -37.58 13.89
C GLY A 137 4.85 -37.74 15.37
N PRO A 138 4.27 -38.75 16.04
CA PRO A 138 4.65 -39.04 17.43
C PRO A 138 6.13 -39.43 17.48
N ASN A 139 6.89 -38.80 18.37
CA ASN A 139 8.27 -39.21 18.63
C ASN A 139 8.24 -40.69 19.05
N PRO A 140 8.82 -41.62 18.26
CA PRO A 140 8.76 -43.04 18.61
C PRO A 140 9.53 -43.35 19.90
N TYR A 141 10.39 -42.42 20.36
CA TYR A 141 11.24 -42.59 21.53
C TYR A 141 11.25 -41.33 22.40
N ASP A 142 10.32 -41.28 23.36
CA ASP A 142 10.32 -40.29 24.45
C ASP A 142 10.98 -40.92 25.70
N GLY A 143 12.31 -41.12 25.67
CA GLY A 143 13.04 -41.77 26.76
C GLY A 143 14.46 -42.23 26.42
N ARG A 144 15.05 -43.04 27.31
CA ARG A 144 16.40 -43.61 27.11
C ARG A 144 16.39 -44.59 25.94
N LEU A 145 17.23 -44.33 24.93
CA LEU A 145 17.52 -45.27 23.86
C LEU A 145 18.32 -46.46 24.40
N SER A 146 17.85 -47.67 24.10
CA SER A 146 18.50 -48.93 24.45
C SER A 146 19.53 -49.31 23.38
N PRO A 147 20.84 -49.44 23.72
CA PRO A 147 21.95 -49.52 22.75
C PRO A 147 21.92 -50.63 21.70
N ASN A 148 21.00 -51.60 21.78
CA ASN A 148 20.87 -52.72 20.82
C ASN A 148 19.43 -52.99 20.36
N SER A 149 18.44 -52.26 20.89
CA SER A 149 17.03 -52.43 20.52
C SER A 149 16.51 -51.26 19.69
N ASP A 150 17.10 -50.07 19.87
CA ASP A 150 16.65 -48.84 19.22
C ASP A 150 17.59 -48.39 18.09
N SER A 151 18.32 -49.33 17.49
CA SER A 151 19.24 -49.08 16.36
C SER A 151 18.53 -48.61 15.07
N GLY A 152 17.20 -48.61 15.06
CA GLY A 152 16.35 -48.07 13.99
C GLY A 152 15.69 -46.73 14.35
N ALA A 153 16.09 -46.08 15.45
CA ALA A 153 15.55 -44.77 15.82
C ALA A 153 15.88 -43.75 14.72
N THR A 154 14.84 -43.21 14.11
CA THR A 154 14.93 -42.17 13.08
C THR A 154 13.92 -41.08 13.39
N TRP A 155 14.28 -39.83 13.08
CA TRP A 155 13.35 -38.71 13.08
C TRP A 155 13.00 -38.37 11.65
N THR A 156 11.70 -38.19 11.39
CA THR A 156 11.25 -37.71 10.08
C THR A 156 11.23 -36.19 10.12
N LEU A 157 12.14 -35.60 9.36
CA LEU A 157 12.24 -34.16 9.18
C LEU A 157 11.30 -33.73 8.04
N PRO A 158 10.67 -32.55 8.13
CA PRO A 158 10.04 -31.91 6.98
C PRO A 158 11.02 -31.72 5.81
N SER A 159 10.52 -31.66 4.58
CA SER A 159 11.32 -31.61 3.34
C SER A 159 12.30 -30.43 3.24
N ASP A 160 12.05 -29.38 4.02
CA ASP A 160 12.77 -28.11 3.98
C ASP A 160 13.21 -27.65 5.39
N ALA A 161 13.30 -28.60 6.34
CA ALA A 161 13.76 -28.30 7.69
C ALA A 161 15.29 -28.27 7.77
N GLU A 162 15.84 -27.16 8.28
CA GLU A 162 17.23 -27.05 8.68
C GLU A 162 17.36 -27.32 10.19
N ILE A 163 18.27 -28.22 10.57
CA ILE A 163 18.58 -28.48 11.98
C ILE A 163 19.62 -27.46 12.43
N THR A 164 19.20 -26.50 13.24
CA THR A 164 20.08 -25.48 13.81
C THR A 164 20.86 -25.99 15.02
N ASP A 165 20.23 -26.79 15.86
CA ASP A 165 20.85 -27.43 17.02
C ASP A 165 20.36 -28.88 17.17
N LEU A 166 21.30 -29.77 17.48
CA LEU A 166 21.03 -31.16 17.79
C LEU A 166 21.83 -31.57 19.03
N VAL A 167 21.13 -31.64 20.16
CA VAL A 167 21.70 -32.10 21.43
C VAL A 167 21.40 -33.59 21.60
N ILE A 168 22.44 -34.42 21.53
CA ILE A 168 22.36 -35.84 21.90
C ILE A 168 23.01 -36.01 23.27
N GLU A 169 22.18 -36.22 24.29
CA GLU A 169 22.67 -36.49 25.64
C GLU A 169 22.83 -37.99 25.86
N ALA A 170 24.08 -38.44 26.01
CA ALA A 170 24.39 -39.79 26.44
C ALA A 170 24.78 -39.77 27.92
N LEU A 171 24.01 -40.47 28.77
CA LEU A 171 24.46 -40.75 30.14
C LEU A 171 25.67 -41.69 30.07
N ALA A 172 26.79 -41.29 30.67
CA ALA A 172 27.91 -42.19 30.93
C ALA A 172 27.43 -43.39 31.77
N PRO A 173 28.01 -44.59 31.57
CA PRO A 173 27.61 -45.80 32.31
C PRO A 173 27.80 -45.67 33.82
#